data_AF-A0A7C3PBS6-F1
#
_entry.id   AF-A0A7C3PBS6-F1
#
_cell.length_a   1.000
_cell.length_b   1.000
_cell.length_c   1.000
_cell.angle_alpha   90.00
_cell.angle_beta   90.00
_cell.angle_gamma   90.00
#
_symmetry.space_group_name_H-M   'P 1'
#
loop_
_entity.id
_entity.type
_entity.pdbx_description
1 polymer ?
#
loop_
_entity_poly.entity_id
_entity_poly.type
_entity_poly.pdbx_seq_one_letter_code
_entity_poly.pdbx_strand_id
1 'polypeptide(L)'
;MVLRYVFLVIGSLIITVWGIAHFFGTKSVVNGFGSISLENKQILTMEWIAEGITLCFIGVLVLLVTWFAGPQNLVSVLVYQATAWMLVMMAALTFVTGAKTTITPIKVCPLVKSIVAISFFLGSAL
;
A
#
# COMPACT_ATOMS: atom_id res chain seq x y z
N MET A 1 23.43 8.76 -2.25
CA MET A 1 22.58 9.98 -2.17
C MET A 1 21.41 9.93 -3.16
N VAL A 2 21.65 9.93 -4.48
CA VAL A 2 20.57 9.89 -5.50
C VAL A 2 19.69 8.62 -5.40
N LEU A 3 20.30 7.47 -5.16
CA LEU A 3 19.59 6.19 -5.10
C LEU A 3 18.51 6.13 -4.00
N ARG A 4 18.71 6.81 -2.86
CA ARG A 4 17.70 6.91 -1.79
C ARG A 4 16.42 7.57 -2.30
N TYR A 5 16.56 8.71 -2.97
CA TYR A 5 15.44 9.45 -3.55
C TYR A 5 14.71 8.61 -4.59
N VAL A 6 15.45 7.89 -5.45
CA VAL A 6 14.86 7.02 -6.47
C VAL A 6 13.96 5.96 -5.83
N PHE A 7 14.46 5.23 -4.84
CA PHE A 7 13.67 4.20 -4.16
C PHE A 7 12.43 4.76 -3.44
N LEU A 8 12.58 5.89 -2.73
CA LEU A 8 11.47 6.48 -1.98
C LEU A 8 10.41 7.06 -2.90
N VAL A 9 10.80 7.82 -3.92
CA VAL A 9 9.86 8.45 -4.86
C VAL A 9 9.15 7.39 -5.71
N ILE A 10 9.87 6.42 -6.27
CA ILE A 10 9.23 5.36 -7.08
C ILE A 10 8.30 4.52 -6.20
N GLY A 11 8.73 4.13 -4.99
CA GLY A 11 7.88 3.39 -4.05
C GLY A 11 6.60 4.16 -3.70
N SER A 12 6.73 5.46 -3.42
CA SER A 12 5.60 6.36 -3.14
C SER A 12 4.62 6.44 -4.29
N LEU A 13 5.11 6.57 -5.52
CA LEU A 13 4.25 6.65 -6.71
C LEU A 13 3.53 5.32 -6.95
N ILE A 14 4.24 4.19 -6.86
CA ILE A 14 3.65 2.86 -7.04
C ILE A 14 2.52 2.62 -6.03
N ILE A 15 2.75 2.87 -4.74
CA ILE A 15 1.75 2.58 -3.71
C ILE A 15 0.57 3.54 -3.77
N THR A 16 0.81 4.80 -4.13
CA THR A 16 -0.27 5.78 -4.34
C THR A 16 -1.14 5.37 -5.52
N VAL A 17 -0.55 5.01 -6.66
CA VAL A 17 -1.29 4.56 -7.85
C VAL A 17 -2.06 3.27 -7.53
N TRP A 18 -1.46 2.35 -6.77
CA TRP A 18 -2.14 1.13 -6.34
C TRP A 18 -3.31 1.42 -5.38
N GLY A 19 -3.17 2.38 -4.47
CA GLY A 19 -4.26 2.88 -3.65
C GLY A 19 -5.40 3.47 -4.48
N ILE A 20 -5.07 4.28 -5.50
CA ILE A 20 -6.05 4.82 -6.45
C ILE A 20 -6.78 3.71 -7.20
N ALA A 21 -6.08 2.65 -7.60
CA ALA A 21 -6.66 1.50 -8.28
C ALA A 21 -7.73 0.78 -7.45
N HIS A 22 -7.68 0.86 -6.11
CA HIS A 22 -8.74 0.28 -5.26
C HIS A 22 -10.09 0.95 -5.55
N PHE A 23 -10.16 2.27 -5.68
CA PHE A 23 -11.43 2.96 -5.92
C PHE A 23 -12.08 2.51 -7.23
N PHE A 24 -11.31 2.49 -8.33
CA PHE A 24 -11.81 2.06 -9.65
C PHE A 24 -12.13 0.56 -9.70
N GLY A 25 -11.39 -0.27 -8.96
CA GLY A 25 -11.61 -1.72 -8.90
C GLY A 25 -12.78 -2.16 -8.00
N THR A 26 -13.28 -1.29 -7.11
CA THR A 26 -14.22 -1.63 -6.04
C THR A 26 -15.42 -2.45 -6.53
N LYS A 27 -16.15 -1.95 -7.55
CA LYS A 27 -17.36 -2.62 -8.04
C LYS A 27 -17.06 -4.01 -8.61
N SER A 28 -15.93 -4.16 -9.31
CA SER A 28 -15.50 -5.45 -9.87
C SER A 28 -15.13 -6.44 -8.76
N VAL A 29 -14.37 -5.99 -7.76
CA VAL A 29 -13.94 -6.82 -6.63
C VAL A 29 -15.13 -7.28 -5.79
N VAL A 30 -16.02 -6.36 -5.41
CA VAL A 30 -17.20 -6.68 -4.58
C VAL A 30 -18.13 -7.67 -5.28
N ASN A 31 -18.35 -7.51 -6.59
CA ASN A 31 -19.16 -8.44 -7.36
C ASN A 31 -18.48 -9.82 -7.54
N GLY A 32 -17.14 -9.88 -7.45
CA GLY A 32 -16.37 -11.12 -7.54
C GLY A 32 -16.64 -12.12 -6.40
N PHE A 33 -17.22 -11.68 -5.28
CA PHE A 33 -17.58 -12.55 -4.15
C PHE A 33 -18.91 -13.30 -4.35
N GLY A 34 -19.64 -13.06 -5.44
CA GLY A 34 -20.89 -13.76 -5.74
C GLY A 34 -22.07 -13.32 -4.85
N SER A 35 -22.94 -14.28 -4.51
CA SER A 35 -24.16 -14.05 -3.75
C SER A 35 -23.89 -14.00 -2.24
N ILE A 36 -23.40 -12.85 -1.76
CA ILE A 36 -23.31 -12.51 -0.34
C ILE A 36 -24.38 -11.47 0.04
N SER A 37 -24.71 -11.37 1.33
CA SER A 37 -25.68 -10.40 1.85
C SER A 37 -25.28 -8.95 1.54
N LEU A 38 -26.26 -8.03 1.52
CA LEU A 38 -25.99 -6.61 1.28
C LEU A 38 -25.05 -6.02 2.34
N GLU A 39 -25.24 -6.39 3.61
CA GLU A 39 -24.39 -5.95 4.72
C GLU A 39 -22.92 -6.39 4.52
N ASN A 40 -22.70 -7.65 4.11
CA ASN A 40 -21.35 -8.14 3.81
C ASN A 40 -20.72 -7.39 2.63
N LYS A 41 -21.51 -7.04 1.59
CA LYS A 41 -21.01 -6.23 0.47
C LYS A 41 -20.62 -4.83 0.92
N GLN A 42 -21.37 -4.22 1.83
CA GLN A 42 -21.07 -2.90 2.38
C GLN A 42 -19.78 -2.91 3.20
N ILE A 43 -19.61 -3.89 4.10
CA ILE A 43 -18.37 -4.05 4.87
C ILE A 43 -17.17 -4.30 3.96
N LEU A 44 -17.30 -5.20 2.97
CA LEU A 44 -16.23 -5.45 2.00
C LEU A 44 -15.85 -4.18 1.21
N THR A 45 -16.86 -3.41 0.79
CA THR A 45 -16.65 -2.13 0.09
C THR A 45 -15.91 -1.15 0.98
N MET A 46 -16.32 -1.03 2.24
CA MET A 46 -15.70 -0.14 3.21
C MET A 46 -14.22 -0.51 3.44
N GLU A 47 -13.94 -1.78 3.73
CA GLU A 47 -12.57 -2.26 3.98
C GLU A 47 -11.68 -2.09 2.75
N TRP A 48 -12.19 -2.41 1.56
CA TRP A 48 -11.47 -2.23 0.30
C TRP A 48 -11.11 -0.76 0.03
N ILE A 49 -12.03 0.16 0.29
CA ILE A 49 -11.81 1.60 0.15
C ILE A 49 -10.85 2.11 1.23
N ALA A 50 -11.02 1.68 2.49
CA ALA A 50 -10.17 2.07 3.60
C ALA A 50 -8.71 1.65 3.37
N GLU A 51 -8.49 0.45 2.82
CA GLU A 51 -7.18 0.01 2.38
C GLU A 51 -6.63 0.94 1.29
N GLY A 52 -7.40 1.22 0.24
CA GLY A 52 -7.00 2.14 -0.83
C GLY A 52 -6.59 3.54 -0.34
N ILE A 53 -7.38 4.14 0.56
CA ILE A 53 -7.08 5.43 1.19
C ILE A 53 -5.78 5.34 2.00
N THR A 54 -5.59 4.27 2.77
CA THR A 54 -4.39 4.04 3.57
C THR A 54 -3.13 3.98 2.69
N LEU A 55 -3.20 3.30 1.55
CA LEU A 55 -2.08 3.19 0.62
C LEU A 55 -1.74 4.53 -0.05
N CYS A 56 -2.75 5.30 -0.44
CA CYS A 56 -2.57 6.68 -0.90
C CYS A 56 -1.90 7.55 0.16
N PHE A 57 -2.39 7.49 1.40
CA PHE A 57 -1.84 8.24 2.52
C PHE A 57 -0.36 7.90 2.74
N ILE A 58 0.00 6.61 2.80
CA ILE A 58 1.38 6.16 2.97
C ILE A 58 2.28 6.71 1.85
N GLY A 59 1.85 6.57 0.59
CA GLY A 59 2.65 7.02 -0.54
C GLY A 59 2.87 8.54 -0.54
N VAL A 60 1.82 9.32 -0.29
CA VAL A 60 1.88 10.78 -0.18
C VAL A 60 2.75 11.21 1.01
N LEU A 61 2.59 10.59 2.18
CA LEU A 61 3.38 10.91 3.37
C LEU A 61 4.87 10.73 3.10
N VAL A 62 5.28 9.57 2.55
CA VAL A 62 6.69 9.31 2.22
C VAL A 62 7.21 10.29 1.17
N LEU A 63 6.40 10.65 0.17
CA LEU A 63 6.79 11.61 -0.86
C LEU A 63 7.03 13.00 -0.25
N LEU A 64 6.11 13.50 0.58
CA LEU A 64 6.20 14.79 1.24
C LEU A 64 7.43 14.85 2.16
N VAL A 65 7.62 13.84 3.01
CA VAL A 65 8.78 13.78 3.92
C VAL A 65 10.09 13.75 3.14
N THR A 66 10.15 12.99 2.03
CA THR A 66 11.32 12.96 1.14
C THR A 66 11.61 14.31 0.50
N TRP A 67 10.57 15.04 0.08
CA TRP A 67 10.71 16.33 -0.59
C TRP A 67 11.13 17.44 0.37
N PHE A 68 10.53 17.51 1.56
CA PHE A 68 10.70 18.64 2.48
C PHE A 68 11.78 18.43 3.55
N ALA A 69 11.95 17.22 4.06
CA ALA A 69 12.91 16.93 5.13
C ALA A 69 14.17 16.21 4.62
N GLY A 70 14.09 15.57 3.45
CA GLY A 70 15.18 14.80 2.86
C GLY A 70 15.40 13.44 3.55
N PRO A 71 16.01 12.47 2.85
CA PRO A 71 16.06 11.09 3.31
C PRO A 71 17.11 10.78 4.39
N GLN A 72 18.02 11.72 4.67
CA GLN A 72 19.05 11.58 5.71
C GLN A 72 18.59 12.09 7.09
N ASN A 73 17.48 12.83 7.16
CA ASN A 73 16.95 13.30 8.41
C ASN A 73 16.45 12.12 9.26
N LEU A 74 16.81 12.10 10.55
CA LEU A 74 16.45 11.00 11.46
C LEU A 74 14.94 10.76 11.53
N VAL A 75 14.14 11.84 11.59
CA VAL A 75 12.67 11.75 11.62
C VAL A 75 12.16 11.17 10.30
N SER A 76 12.73 11.57 9.16
CA SER A 76 12.38 10.98 7.86
C SER A 76 12.62 9.48 7.83
N VAL A 77 13.78 9.02 8.31
CA VAL A 77 14.13 7.60 8.38
C VAL A 77 13.12 6.82 9.21
N LEU A 78 12.75 7.34 10.39
CA LEU A 78 11.73 6.72 11.24
C LEU A 78 10.38 6.61 10.53
N VAL A 79 9.95 7.67 9.83
CA VAL A 79 8.70 7.65 9.06
C VAL A 79 8.76 6.61 7.95
N TYR A 80 9.84 6.54 7.16
CA TYR A 80 9.97 5.55 6.08
C TYR A 80 9.95 4.12 6.59
N GLN A 81 10.62 3.84 7.71
CA GLN A 81 10.63 2.51 8.29
C GLN A 81 9.27 2.15 8.89
N ALA A 82 8.60 3.08 9.58
CA ALA A 82 7.27 2.87 10.11
C ALA A 82 6.25 2.57 9.00
N THR A 83 6.29 3.31 7.89
CA THR A 83 5.42 3.05 6.75
C THR A 83 5.77 1.75 6.03
N ALA A 84 7.06 1.42 5.89
CA ALA A 84 7.50 0.14 5.34
C ALA A 84 7.00 -1.05 6.18
N TRP A 85 7.13 -0.97 7.51
CA TRP A 85 6.60 -2.00 8.41
C TRP A 85 5.08 -2.13 8.33
N MET A 86 4.35 -1.01 8.24
CA MET A 86 2.90 -1.05 8.03
C MET A 86 2.55 -1.80 6.73
N LEU A 87 3.25 -1.51 5.63
CA LEU A 87 3.06 -2.22 4.36
C LEU A 87 3.37 -3.72 4.48
N VAL A 88 4.40 -4.11 5.23
CA VAL A 88 4.69 -5.53 5.53
C VAL A 88 3.54 -6.17 6.32
N MET A 89 3.04 -5.52 7.37
CA MET A 89 1.94 -6.05 8.18
C MET A 89 0.66 -6.22 7.34
N MET A 90 0.32 -5.22 6.52
CA MET A 90 -0.82 -5.31 5.61
C MET A 90 -0.60 -6.40 4.54
N ALA A 91 0.61 -6.53 3.99
CA ALA A 91 0.92 -7.58 3.03
C ALA A 91 0.78 -8.97 3.64
N ALA A 92 1.29 -9.17 4.86
CA ALA A 92 1.15 -10.41 5.62
C ALA A 92 -0.32 -10.73 5.89
N LEU A 93 -1.10 -9.74 6.36
CA LEU A 93 -2.54 -9.90 6.57
C LEU A 93 -3.25 -10.33 5.28
N THR A 94 -3.03 -9.63 4.16
CA THR A 94 -3.64 -10.01 2.88
C THR A 94 -3.18 -11.39 2.42
N PHE A 95 -1.91 -11.74 2.61
CA PHE A 95 -1.37 -13.05 2.22
C PHE A 95 -2.02 -14.21 2.99
N VAL A 96 -2.20 -14.06 4.31
CA VAL A 96 -2.80 -15.13 5.13
C VAL A 96 -4.34 -15.21 5.00
N THR A 97 -4.99 -14.12 4.58
CA THR A 97 -6.44 -14.03 4.39
C THR A 97 -6.83 -13.92 2.91
N GLY A 98 -6.89 -12.71 2.37
CA GLY A 98 -7.47 -12.37 1.07
C GLY A 98 -6.83 -13.07 -0.12
N ALA A 99 -5.53 -13.37 -0.10
CA ALA A 99 -4.83 -14.02 -1.21
C ALA A 99 -5.35 -15.44 -1.51
N LYS A 100 -6.10 -16.04 -0.58
CA LYS A 100 -6.78 -17.33 -0.75
C LYS A 100 -8.09 -17.23 -1.56
N THR A 101 -8.59 -16.03 -1.82
CA THR A 101 -9.77 -15.83 -2.69
C THR A 101 -9.44 -16.11 -4.16
N THR A 102 -10.43 -16.18 -5.04
CA THR A 102 -10.21 -16.30 -6.50
C THR A 102 -9.99 -14.95 -7.20
N ILE A 103 -10.10 -13.85 -6.47
CA ILE A 103 -10.15 -12.49 -7.01
C ILE A 103 -8.73 -11.94 -7.19
N THR A 104 -8.32 -11.77 -8.45
CA THR A 104 -6.94 -11.44 -8.83
C THR A 104 -6.38 -10.17 -8.17
N PRO A 105 -7.09 -9.02 -8.11
CA PRO A 105 -6.57 -7.82 -7.45
C PRO A 105 -6.14 -8.05 -5.99
N ILE A 106 -6.89 -8.87 -5.24
CA ILE A 106 -6.58 -9.20 -3.85
C ILE A 106 -5.27 -10.01 -3.77
N LYS A 107 -5.02 -10.92 -4.72
CA LYS A 107 -3.78 -11.72 -4.78
C LYS A 107 -2.54 -10.90 -5.12
N VAL A 108 -2.69 -9.87 -5.94
CA VAL A 108 -1.59 -8.99 -6.36
C VAL A 108 -1.22 -7.99 -5.27
N CYS A 109 -2.20 -7.56 -4.47
CA CYS A 109 -2.01 -6.56 -3.42
C CYS A 109 -0.83 -6.83 -2.46
N PRO A 110 -0.64 -8.04 -1.88
CA PRO A 110 0.49 -8.29 -0.99
C PRO A 110 1.84 -8.20 -1.69
N LEU A 111 1.93 -8.51 -2.99
CA LEU A 111 3.16 -8.39 -3.76
C LEU A 111 3.55 -6.91 -3.95
N VAL A 112 2.59 -6.07 -4.34
CA VAL A 112 2.81 -4.63 -4.53
C VAL A 112 3.26 -3.98 -3.23
N LYS A 113 2.57 -4.27 -2.11
CA LYS A 113 2.94 -3.77 -0.78
C LYS A 113 4.35 -4.21 -0.38
N SER A 114 4.71 -5.46 -0.63
CA SER A 114 6.03 -6.01 -0.30
C SER A 114 7.15 -5.34 -1.10
N ILE A 115 6.95 -5.16 -2.41
CA ILE A 115 7.92 -4.48 -3.29
C ILE A 115 8.15 -3.04 -2.81
N VAL A 116 7.08 -2.31 -2.50
CA VAL A 116 7.21 -0.93 -2.01
C VAL A 116 7.86 -0.88 -0.62
N ALA A 117 7.51 -1.81 0.28
CA ALA A 117 8.15 -1.89 1.59
C ALA A 117 9.67 -2.09 1.47
N ILE A 118 10.10 -3.01 0.59
CA ILE A 118 11.52 -3.20 0.28
C ILE A 118 12.13 -1.91 -0.25
N SER A 119 11.45 -1.22 -1.17
CA SER A 119 11.90 0.08 -1.70
C SER A 119 12.11 1.11 -0.58
N PHE A 120 11.16 1.22 0.36
CA PHE A 120 11.27 2.16 1.49
C PHE A 120 12.39 1.76 2.47
N PHE A 121 12.60 0.47 2.74
CA PHE A 121 13.74 0.02 3.53
C PHE A 121 15.07 0.34 2.85
N LEU A 122 15.20 0.06 1.55
CA LEU A 122 16.43 0.38 0.80
C LEU A 122 16.68 1.90 0.76
N GLY A 123 15.63 2.70 0.52
CA GLY A 123 15.73 4.16 0.50
C GLY A 123 16.09 4.79 1.85
N SER A 124 15.72 4.14 2.96
CA SER A 124 16.04 4.58 4.32
C SER A 124 17.39 4.07 4.84
N ALA A 125 17.89 2.93 4.35
CA ALA A 125 19.14 2.33 4.81
C ALA A 125 20.41 2.75 4.04
N LEU A 126 20.33 2.98 2.71
CA LEU A 126 21.50 3.12 1.80
C LEU A 126 22.15 4.50 1.71
#